data_AF-A0A2E9D4W4-F1
#
_entry.id   AF-A0A2E9D4W4-F1
#
_cell.length_a   1.000
_cell.length_b   1.000
_cell.length_c   1.000
_cell.angle_alpha   90.00
_cell.angle_beta   90.00
_cell.angle_gamma   90.00
#
_symmetry.space_group_name_H-M   'P 1'
#
loop_
_entity.id
_entity.type
_entity.pdbx_description
1 polymer ?
#
loop_
_entity_poly.entity_id
_entity_poly.type
_entity_poly.pdbx_seq_one_letter_code
_entity_poly.pdbx_strand_id
1 'polypeptide(L)'
;MKDLLRELYFGFIAILMLSELVAGNLYSLLFAIERPAELMAVSIEVAYRHMSTLAVLDAIVGVGAGMVIWSIRYKEMVRFGRNGVFMTTLGMLVYGGYQFWHATYQLGATQPIIKVVGTTYAALGVGAWFVAGEIKWAKPLEPAAATDKSFG
;
A
#
# COMPACT_ATOMS: atom_id res chain seq x y z
N MET A 1 19.14 13.75 6.53
CA MET A 1 17.82 14.30 6.90
C MET A 1 16.71 13.88 5.96
N LYS A 2 16.79 14.11 4.64
CA LYS A 2 15.70 13.73 3.70
C LYS A 2 15.44 12.22 3.62
N ASP A 3 16.48 11.38 3.61
CA ASP A 3 16.31 9.92 3.48
C ASP A 3 15.74 9.29 4.75
N LEU A 4 16.16 9.74 5.95
CA LEU A 4 15.60 9.28 7.22
C LEU A 4 14.09 9.60 7.31
N LEU A 5 13.67 10.81 6.93
CA LEU A 5 12.25 11.18 6.97
C LEU A 5 11.42 10.32 6.01
N ARG A 6 11.96 9.97 4.83
CA ARG A 6 11.30 9.06 3.88
C ARG A 6 11.23 7.65 4.44
N GLU A 7 12.32 7.15 5.01
CA GLU A 7 12.35 5.82 5.63
C GLU A 7 11.35 5.72 6.79
N LEU A 8 11.22 6.77 7.60
CA LEU A 8 10.20 6.85 8.65
C LEU A 8 8.78 6.89 8.08
N TYR A 9 8.54 7.66 7.02
CA TYR A 9 7.22 7.77 6.39
C TYR A 9 6.78 6.43 5.76
N PHE A 10 7.63 5.82 4.96
CA PHE A 10 7.35 4.52 4.36
C PHE A 10 7.38 3.40 5.40
N GLY A 11 8.20 3.52 6.46
CA GLY A 11 8.20 2.61 7.60
C GLY A 11 6.87 2.63 8.35
N PHE A 12 6.32 3.82 8.60
CA PHE A 12 4.99 3.99 9.17
C PHE A 12 3.93 3.33 8.30
N ILE A 13 3.94 3.58 6.99
CA ILE A 13 3.00 2.92 6.05
C ILE A 13 3.16 1.40 6.08
N ALA A 14 4.39 0.88 6.02
CA ALA A 14 4.63 -0.56 6.02
C ALA A 14 4.08 -1.21 7.30
N ILE A 15 4.35 -0.62 8.47
CA ILE A 15 3.84 -1.13 9.75
C ILE A 15 2.32 -1.06 9.77
N LEU A 16 1.72 0.08 9.37
CA LEU A 16 0.28 0.27 9.37
C LEU A 16 -0.41 -0.81 8.52
N MET A 17 -0.02 -0.95 7.26
CA MET A 17 -0.69 -1.85 6.33
C MET A 17 -0.43 -3.31 6.64
N LEU A 18 0.80 -3.69 7.00
CA LEU A 18 1.09 -5.08 7.35
C LEU A 18 0.44 -5.49 8.68
N SER A 19 0.25 -4.56 9.61
CA SER A 19 -0.49 -4.83 10.85
C SER A 19 -1.98 -4.99 10.58
N GLU A 20 -2.58 -4.12 9.75
CA GLU A 20 -3.98 -4.25 9.31
C GLU A 20 -4.21 -5.56 8.53
N LEU A 21 -3.25 -5.95 7.67
CA LEU A 21 -3.28 -7.22 6.96
C LEU A 21 -3.42 -8.39 7.93
N VAL A 22 -2.52 -8.48 8.92
CA VAL A 22 -2.43 -9.64 9.81
C VAL A 22 -3.51 -9.61 10.88
N ALA A 23 -3.58 -8.53 11.64
CA ALA A 23 -4.44 -8.42 12.82
C ALA A 23 -5.88 -8.03 12.48
N GLY A 24 -6.09 -7.28 11.40
CA GLY A 24 -7.41 -6.88 10.95
C GLY A 24 -8.00 -7.90 9.99
N ASN A 25 -7.48 -7.92 8.75
CA ASN A 25 -8.14 -8.58 7.64
C ASN A 25 -7.97 -10.10 7.63
N LEU A 26 -6.76 -10.63 7.75
CA LEU A 26 -6.52 -12.08 7.77
C LEU A 26 -7.09 -12.75 9.02
N TYR A 27 -6.91 -12.15 10.19
CA TYR A 27 -7.50 -12.67 11.42
C TYR A 27 -9.02 -12.80 11.30
N SER A 28 -9.68 -11.75 10.81
CA SER A 28 -11.13 -11.76 10.62
C SER A 28 -11.57 -12.80 9.59
N LEU A 29 -10.89 -12.90 8.45
CA LEU A 29 -11.20 -13.89 7.41
C LEU A 29 -11.09 -15.33 7.92
N LEU A 30 -10.06 -15.63 8.72
CA LEU A 30 -9.75 -17.00 9.14
C LEU A 30 -10.52 -17.42 10.40
N PHE A 31 -10.83 -16.48 11.30
CA PHE A 31 -11.28 -16.83 12.65
C PHE A 31 -12.52 -16.07 13.14
N ALA A 32 -12.93 -14.97 12.50
CA ALA A 32 -13.93 -14.08 13.10
C ALA A 32 -14.79 -13.30 12.09
N ILE A 33 -15.12 -13.87 10.93
CA ILE A 33 -15.77 -13.13 9.83
C ILE A 33 -17.20 -12.66 10.16
N GLU A 34 -17.84 -13.32 11.12
CA GLU A 34 -19.17 -12.96 11.64
C GLU A 34 -19.17 -11.57 12.26
N ARG A 35 -18.09 -11.18 12.98
CA ARG A 35 -18.00 -9.87 13.64
C ARG A 35 -17.98 -8.70 12.64
N PRO A 36 -17.12 -8.68 11.60
CA PRO A 36 -17.21 -7.67 10.54
C PRO A 36 -18.57 -7.65 9.86
N ALA A 37 -19.18 -8.82 9.60
CA ALA A 37 -20.50 -8.88 8.96
C ALA A 37 -21.57 -8.21 9.83
N GLU A 38 -21.60 -8.48 11.13
CA GLU A 38 -22.48 -7.83 12.11
C GLU A 38 -22.21 -6.33 12.22
N LEU A 39 -20.94 -5.92 12.37
CA LEU A 39 -20.55 -4.51 12.49
C LEU A 39 -20.91 -3.71 11.26
N MET A 40 -20.80 -4.31 10.07
CA MET A 40 -21.16 -3.70 8.80
C MET A 40 -22.66 -3.86 8.46
N ALA A 41 -23.41 -4.67 9.21
CA ALA A 41 -24.79 -5.03 8.91
C ALA A 41 -24.98 -5.57 7.47
N VAL A 42 -24.05 -6.43 7.03
CA VAL A 42 -24.05 -7.07 5.71
C VAL A 42 -24.05 -8.60 5.83
N SER A 43 -24.30 -9.30 4.73
CA SER A 43 -24.14 -10.76 4.71
C SER A 43 -22.68 -11.17 4.89
N ILE A 44 -22.46 -12.37 5.45
CA ILE A 44 -21.10 -12.95 5.62
C ILE A 44 -20.35 -12.98 4.28
N GLU A 45 -21.03 -13.27 3.17
CA GLU A 45 -20.41 -13.28 1.84
C GLU A 45 -19.88 -11.89 1.45
N VAL A 46 -20.64 -10.83 1.68
CA VAL A 46 -20.20 -9.45 1.41
C VAL A 46 -19.04 -9.07 2.32
N ALA A 47 -19.11 -9.40 3.61
CA ALA A 47 -18.02 -9.18 4.55
C ALA A 47 -16.74 -9.93 4.13
N TYR A 48 -16.86 -11.18 3.67
CA TYR A 48 -15.72 -11.97 3.20
C TYR A 48 -15.05 -11.31 2.00
N ARG A 49 -15.83 -10.90 0.98
CA ARG A 49 -15.31 -10.19 -0.19
C ARG A 49 -14.66 -8.86 0.19
N HIS A 50 -15.25 -8.14 1.14
CA HIS A 50 -14.71 -6.88 1.64
C HIS A 50 -13.35 -7.10 2.30
N MET A 51 -13.27 -7.96 3.31
CA MET A 51 -12.05 -8.23 4.06
C MET A 51 -10.96 -8.85 3.18
N SER A 52 -11.31 -9.71 2.21
CA SER A 52 -10.34 -10.25 1.26
C SER A 52 -9.76 -9.18 0.34
N THR A 53 -10.60 -8.24 -0.10
CA THR A 53 -10.14 -7.11 -0.93
C THR A 53 -9.19 -6.22 -0.14
N LEU A 54 -9.55 -5.88 1.11
CA LEU A 54 -8.69 -5.08 1.97
C LEU A 54 -7.37 -5.80 2.29
N ALA A 55 -7.39 -7.11 2.58
CA ALA A 55 -6.16 -7.89 2.79
C ALA A 55 -5.21 -7.81 1.59
N VAL A 56 -5.71 -7.97 0.37
CA VAL A 56 -4.87 -7.89 -0.84
C VAL A 56 -4.28 -6.49 -0.98
N LEU A 57 -5.07 -5.45 -0.75
CA LEU A 57 -4.60 -4.07 -0.84
C LEU A 57 -3.57 -3.73 0.24
N ASP A 58 -3.78 -4.18 1.47
CA ASP A 58 -2.82 -4.03 2.56
C ASP A 58 -1.48 -4.67 2.23
N ALA A 59 -1.50 -5.89 1.68
CA ALA A 59 -0.29 -6.58 1.25
C ALA A 59 0.43 -5.79 0.15
N ILE A 60 -0.29 -5.32 -0.87
CA ILE A 60 0.28 -4.53 -1.98
C ILE A 60 0.95 -3.26 -1.45
N VAL A 61 0.27 -2.50 -0.59
CA VAL A 61 0.80 -1.24 -0.05
C VAL A 61 1.96 -1.51 0.90
N GLY A 62 1.82 -2.47 1.81
CA GLY A 62 2.86 -2.83 2.77
C GLY A 62 4.16 -3.30 2.10
N VAL A 63 4.03 -4.18 1.09
CA VAL A 63 5.17 -4.62 0.27
C VAL A 63 5.75 -3.44 -0.51
N GLY A 64 4.90 -2.62 -1.14
CA GLY A 64 5.34 -1.43 -1.87
C GLY A 64 6.18 -0.50 -0.99
N ALA A 65 5.74 -0.23 0.24
CA ALA A 65 6.46 0.61 1.18
C ALA A 65 7.80 -0.02 1.60
N GLY A 66 7.81 -1.34 1.83
CA GLY A 66 9.03 -2.11 2.07
C GLY A 66 10.06 -2.00 0.93
N MET A 67 9.60 -2.04 -0.32
CA MET A 67 10.46 -1.85 -1.49
C MET A 67 11.11 -0.47 -1.53
N VAL A 68 10.37 0.58 -1.12
CA VAL A 68 10.93 1.94 -1.04
C VAL A 68 12.02 2.01 0.02
N ILE A 69 11.75 1.51 1.23
CA ILE A 69 12.73 1.46 2.33
C ILE A 69 13.99 0.72 1.87
N TRP A 70 13.82 -0.42 1.21
CA TRP A 70 14.93 -1.20 0.67
C TRP A 70 15.76 -0.39 -0.33
N SER A 71 15.11 0.32 -1.25
CA SER A 71 15.80 1.16 -2.24
C SER A 71 16.53 2.37 -1.64
N ILE A 72 16.07 2.90 -0.50
CA ILE A 72 16.74 3.98 0.24
C ILE A 72 18.07 3.45 0.83
N ARG A 73 18.05 2.22 1.35
CA ARG A 73 19.24 1.54 1.92
C ARG A 73 20.20 1.07 0.82
N TYR A 74 19.68 0.58 -0.30
CA TYR A 74 20.44 0.05 -1.43
C TYR A 74 20.20 0.90 -2.68
N LYS A 75 20.96 1.99 -2.80
CA LYS A 75 20.76 3.05 -3.81
C LYS A 75 20.86 2.58 -5.28
N GLU A 76 21.36 1.37 -5.52
CA GLU A 76 21.43 0.74 -6.83
C GLU A 76 20.06 0.25 -7.34
N MET A 77 19.10 0.04 -6.43
CA MET A 77 17.78 -0.54 -6.71
C MET A 77 16.72 0.50 -7.07
N VAL A 78 17.07 1.43 -7.95
CA VAL A 78 16.23 2.60 -8.30
C VAL A 78 14.87 2.21 -8.90
N ARG A 79 14.85 1.24 -9.83
CA ARG A 79 13.59 0.75 -10.44
C ARG A 79 12.69 0.08 -9.41
N PHE A 80 13.28 -0.67 -8.49
CA PHE A 80 12.58 -1.36 -7.42
C PHE A 80 11.89 -0.36 -6.47
N GLY A 81 12.61 0.69 -6.06
CA GLY A 81 12.06 1.77 -5.25
C GLY A 81 10.92 2.50 -5.95
N ARG A 82 11.07 2.86 -7.22
CA ARG A 82 10.00 3.52 -8.01
C ARG A 82 8.74 2.66 -8.11
N ASN A 83 8.88 1.37 -8.35
CA ASN A 83 7.75 0.44 -8.35
C ASN A 83 7.11 0.37 -6.96
N GLY A 84 7.91 0.36 -5.89
CA GLY A 84 7.42 0.45 -4.51
C GLY A 84 6.58 1.69 -4.24
N VAL A 85 7.04 2.86 -4.69
CA VAL A 85 6.29 4.12 -4.59
C VAL A 85 4.97 4.02 -5.34
N PHE A 86 4.99 3.52 -6.58
CA PHE A 86 3.78 3.36 -7.39
C PHE A 86 2.78 2.42 -6.73
N MET A 87 3.23 1.25 -6.25
CA MET A 87 2.40 0.28 -5.54
C MET A 87 1.81 0.88 -4.26
N THR A 88 2.60 1.62 -3.49
CA THR A 88 2.16 2.27 -2.24
C THR A 88 1.10 3.33 -2.54
N THR A 89 1.40 4.26 -3.46
CA THR A 89 0.50 5.36 -3.82
C THR A 89 -0.79 4.84 -4.41
N LEU A 90 -0.71 4.02 -5.47
CA LEU A 90 -1.90 3.53 -6.14
C LEU A 90 -2.70 2.59 -5.24
N GLY A 91 -2.03 1.70 -4.51
CA GLY A 91 -2.68 0.80 -3.57
C GLY A 91 -3.46 1.55 -2.49
N MET A 92 -2.88 2.61 -1.91
CA MET A 92 -3.56 3.47 -0.94
C MET A 92 -4.73 4.24 -1.52
N LEU A 93 -4.61 4.74 -2.76
CA LEU A 93 -5.70 5.44 -3.45
C LEU A 93 -6.86 4.47 -3.74
N VAL A 94 -6.56 3.27 -4.21
CA VAL A 94 -7.56 2.22 -4.46
C VAL A 94 -8.19 1.77 -3.14
N TYR A 95 -7.40 1.59 -2.09
CA TYR A 95 -7.88 1.26 -0.75
C TYR A 95 -8.85 2.32 -0.22
N GLY A 96 -8.44 3.59 -0.24
CA GLY A 96 -9.26 4.68 0.23
C GLY A 96 -10.54 4.86 -0.60
N GLY A 97 -10.42 4.80 -1.92
CA GLY A 97 -11.55 4.85 -2.85
C GLY A 97 -12.52 3.69 -2.66
N TYR A 98 -12.00 2.47 -2.45
CA TYR A 98 -12.81 1.29 -2.18
C TYR A 98 -13.56 1.42 -0.85
N GLN A 99 -12.90 1.84 0.24
CA GLN A 99 -13.56 2.08 1.52
C GLN A 99 -14.64 3.17 1.41
N PHE A 100 -14.35 4.27 0.72
CA PHE A 100 -15.31 5.35 0.52
C PHE A 100 -16.52 4.88 -0.30
N TRP A 101 -16.28 4.14 -1.40
CA TRP A 101 -17.33 3.54 -2.23
C TRP A 101 -18.18 2.55 -1.42
N HIS A 102 -17.54 1.62 -0.71
CA HIS A 102 -18.20 0.62 0.10
C HIS A 102 -19.09 1.26 1.18
N ALA A 103 -18.56 2.26 1.90
CA ALA A 103 -19.33 3.02 2.87
C ALA A 103 -20.52 3.77 2.23
N THR A 104 -20.34 4.34 1.04
CA THR A 104 -21.37 5.18 0.41
C THR A 104 -22.49 4.36 -0.22
N TYR A 105 -22.16 3.23 -0.86
CA TYR A 105 -23.11 2.49 -1.71
C TYR A 105 -23.53 1.12 -1.15
N GLN A 106 -22.74 0.49 -0.26
CA GLN A 106 -23.08 -0.81 0.30
C GLN A 106 -23.54 -0.73 1.77
N LEU A 107 -23.02 0.23 2.53
CA LEU A 107 -23.35 0.39 3.96
C LEU A 107 -24.36 1.52 4.24
N GLY A 108 -24.54 2.47 3.31
CA GLY A 108 -25.40 3.64 3.48
C GLY A 108 -24.79 4.74 4.38
N ALA A 109 -25.61 5.67 4.88
CA ALA A 109 -25.15 6.82 5.68
C ALA A 109 -24.64 6.45 7.10
N THR A 110 -24.67 5.18 7.47
CA THR A 110 -24.51 4.71 8.85
C THR A 110 -23.07 4.61 9.34
N GLN A 111 -22.05 4.73 8.47
CA GLN A 111 -20.65 4.55 8.86
C GLN A 111 -19.73 5.71 8.42
N PRO A 112 -19.86 6.91 9.03
CA PRO A 112 -19.00 8.06 8.73
C PRO A 112 -17.52 7.78 9.03
N ILE A 113 -17.23 6.90 9.99
CA ILE A 113 -15.85 6.52 10.36
C ILE A 113 -15.12 5.86 9.19
N ILE A 114 -15.76 4.92 8.48
CA ILE A 114 -15.14 4.24 7.32
C ILE A 114 -14.80 5.24 6.20
N LYS A 115 -15.64 6.27 6.01
CA LYS A 115 -15.34 7.33 5.02
C LYS A 115 -14.12 8.16 5.41
N VAL A 116 -13.99 8.49 6.69
CA VAL A 116 -12.82 9.21 7.22
C VAL A 116 -11.57 8.33 7.04
N VAL A 117 -11.64 7.07 7.44
CA VAL A 117 -10.55 6.09 7.29
C VAL A 117 -10.11 5.99 5.83
N GLY A 118 -11.05 5.76 4.91
CA GLY A 118 -10.77 5.71 3.47
C GLY A 118 -10.13 6.99 2.94
N THR A 119 -10.62 8.16 3.36
CA THR A 119 -10.04 9.46 2.97
C THR A 119 -8.63 9.64 3.51
N THR A 120 -8.37 9.24 4.76
CA THR A 120 -7.05 9.27 5.38
C THR A 120 -6.06 8.39 4.63
N TYR A 121 -6.45 7.16 4.29
CA TYR A 121 -5.59 6.26 3.49
C TYR A 121 -5.30 6.82 2.10
N ALA A 122 -6.31 7.38 1.41
CA ALA A 122 -6.09 8.04 0.12
C ALA A 122 -5.10 9.23 0.25
N ALA A 123 -5.23 10.04 1.30
CA ALA A 123 -4.32 11.15 1.57
C ALA A 123 -2.88 10.68 1.85
N LEU A 124 -2.71 9.56 2.56
CA LEU A 124 -1.40 8.92 2.73
C LEU A 124 -0.82 8.43 1.38
N GLY A 125 -1.65 7.91 0.49
CA GLY A 125 -1.22 7.53 -0.87
C GLY A 125 -0.67 8.71 -1.67
N VAL A 126 -1.37 9.84 -1.64
CA VAL A 126 -0.92 11.10 -2.24
C VAL A 126 0.37 11.60 -1.58
N GLY A 127 0.45 11.53 -0.24
CA GLY A 127 1.66 11.88 0.51
C GLY A 127 2.86 11.04 0.10
N ALA A 128 2.70 9.73 -0.10
CA ALA A 128 3.75 8.83 -0.56
C ALA A 128 4.33 9.27 -1.91
N TRP A 129 3.49 9.75 -2.83
CA TRP A 129 3.94 10.27 -4.12
C TRP A 129 4.83 11.50 -3.97
N PHE A 130 4.43 12.47 -3.14
CA PHE A 130 5.21 13.69 -2.91
C PHE A 130 6.50 13.43 -2.14
N VAL A 131 6.45 12.61 -1.09
CA VAL A 131 7.62 12.23 -0.28
C VAL A 131 8.67 11.50 -1.13
N ALA A 132 8.22 10.71 -2.12
CA ALA A 132 9.08 9.99 -3.04
C ALA A 132 9.55 10.79 -4.26
N GLY A 133 8.79 11.77 -4.74
CA GLY A 133 9.13 12.61 -5.89
C GLY A 133 10.47 13.35 -5.73
N GLU A 134 10.90 13.58 -4.50
CA GLU A 134 12.19 14.19 -4.18
C GLU A 134 13.36 13.19 -4.04
N ILE A 135 13.13 11.88 -4.17
CA ILE A 135 14.21 10.90 -4.12
C ILE A 135 15.09 11.12 -5.36
N LYS A 136 16.36 11.50 -5.14
CA LYS A 136 17.36 11.55 -6.19
C LYS A 136 17.71 10.11 -6.58
N TRP A 137 16.88 9.55 -7.44
CA TRP A 137 17.12 8.28 -8.09
C TRP A 137 18.42 8.41 -8.89
N ALA A 138 19.47 7.68 -8.50
CA ALA A 138 20.66 7.57 -9.32
C ALA A 138 20.24 7.11 -10.73
N LYS A 139 20.92 7.56 -11.78
CA LYS A 139 20.66 6.99 -13.11
C LYS A 139 20.81 5.47 -12.99
N PRO A 140 19.85 4.68 -13.52
CA PRO A 140 20.05 3.24 -13.59
C PRO A 140 21.41 3.02 -14.28
N LEU A 141 22.23 2.15 -13.69
CA LEU A 141 23.49 1.73 -14.32
C LEU A 141 23.14 1.33 -15.75
N GLU A 142 23.71 2.04 -16.73
CA GLU A 142 23.55 1.63 -18.12
C GLU A 142 24.04 0.19 -18.20
N PRO A 143 23.29 -0.71 -18.86
CA PRO A 143 23.78 -2.06 -19.07
C PRO A 143 25.14 -1.91 -19.74
N ALA A 144 26.18 -2.45 -19.12
CA ALA A 144 27.54 -2.39 -19.64
C ALA A 144 27.46 -2.77 -21.12
N ALA A 145 27.79 -1.82 -22.00
CA ALA A 145 27.76 -2.04 -23.43
C ALA A 145 28.47 -3.38 -23.66
N ALA A 146 27.74 -4.33 -24.25
CA ALA A 146 28.30 -5.62 -24.61
C ALA A 146 29.56 -5.30 -25.42
N THR A 147 30.72 -5.51 -24.79
CA THR A 147 31.98 -5.27 -25.45
C THR A 147 32.03 -6.31 -26.54
N ASP A 148 31.84 -5.82 -27.76
CA ASP A 148 32.03 -6.52 -29.01
C ASP A 148 33.43 -7.13 -28.98
N LYS A 149 33.50 -8.36 -28.50
CA LYS A 149 34.65 -9.23 -28.65
C LYS A 149 34.24 -10.32 -29.62
N SER A 150 33.99 -9.89 -30.86
CA SER A 150 34.30 -10.70 -32.03
C SER A 150 35.81 -10.96 -32.01
N PHE A 151 36.19 -12.01 -31.27
CA PHE A 151 37.50 -12.63 -31.39
C PHE A 151 37.55 -13.39 -32.71
N GLY A 152 38.52 -13.02 -33.56
CA GLY A 152 39.15 -13.89 -34.55
C GLY A 152 38.45 -14.00 -35.90
#